data_AF-A0A968KMR7-F1
#
_entry.id   AF-A0A968KMR7-F1
#
_cell.length_a   1.000
_cell.length_b   1.000
_cell.length_c   1.000
_cell.angle_alpha   90.00
_cell.angle_beta   90.00
_cell.angle_gamma   90.00
#
_symmetry.space_group_name_H-M   'P 1'
#
loop_
_entity.id
_entity.type
_entity.pdbx_description
1 polymer ?
#
loop_
_entity_poly.entity_id
_entity_poly.type
_entity_poly.pdbx_seq_one_letter_code
_entity_poly.pdbx_strand_id
1 'polypeptide(L)'
;KGISLVGSNDHNLWEFDYDKEPPEDLSAGDFPPLICVPTTAGTGAETESTAMVTDTERGIKVCVWHPAQKPVAAILDPELTLGLPKTLTAW
;
A
#
# COMPACT_ATOMS: atom_id res chain seq x y z
N LYS A 1 -1.66 2.11 -2.87
CA LYS A 1 -2.08 2.37 -1.47
C LYS A 1 -1.90 3.83 -1.06
N GLY A 2 -0.70 4.42 -1.12
CA GLY A 2 -0.51 5.85 -0.78
C GLY A 2 -1.52 6.79 -1.45
N ILE A 3 -1.77 6.63 -2.75
CA ILE A 3 -2.82 7.40 -3.47
C ILE A 3 -4.22 7.20 -2.87
N SER A 4 -4.56 5.98 -2.45
CA SER A 4 -5.89 5.70 -1.89
C SER A 4 -6.04 6.25 -0.47
N LEU A 5 -4.96 6.46 0.28
CA LEU A 5 -5.01 7.13 1.59
C LEU A 5 -5.47 8.58 1.48
N VAL A 6 -5.15 9.26 0.38
CA VAL A 6 -5.39 10.70 0.18
C VAL A 6 -6.38 11.00 -0.96
N GLY A 7 -6.91 9.96 -1.61
CA GLY A 7 -7.63 10.10 -2.88
C GLY A 7 -9.08 10.57 -2.73
N SER A 8 -9.65 10.52 -1.53
CA SER A 8 -11.05 10.82 -1.25
C SER A 8 -11.29 11.51 0.09
N ASN A 9 -10.26 12.16 0.63
CA ASN A 9 -10.31 12.97 1.86
C ASN A 9 -9.30 14.14 1.74
N ASP A 10 -9.32 15.03 2.73
CA ASP A 10 -8.49 16.25 2.73
C ASP A 10 -7.17 16.11 3.53
N HIS A 11 -6.82 14.91 3.99
CA HIS A 11 -5.60 14.69 4.78
C HIS A 11 -4.35 14.65 3.93
N ASN A 12 -3.25 15.16 4.49
CA ASN A 12 -1.93 15.01 3.89
C ASN A 12 -1.39 13.58 4.08
N LEU A 13 -0.64 13.08 3.09
CA LEU A 13 -0.04 11.74 3.14
C LEU A 13 0.79 11.48 4.40
N TRP A 14 1.50 12.50 4.90
CA TRP A 14 2.40 12.37 6.05
C TRP A 14 1.67 12.36 7.41
N GLU A 15 0.36 12.57 7.43
CA GLU A 15 -0.49 12.33 8.61
C GLU A 15 -0.68 10.83 8.85
N PHE A 16 -0.56 10.02 7.80
CA PHE A 16 -0.68 8.55 7.86
C PHE A 16 0.63 7.84 8.20
N ASP A 17 1.65 8.55 8.68
CA ASP A 17 2.93 7.97 9.10
C ASP A 17 2.70 6.89 10.18
N TYR A 18 3.34 5.74 10.04
CA TYR A 18 3.18 4.61 10.95
C TYR A 18 3.56 4.93 12.39
N ASP A 19 4.49 5.86 12.58
CA ASP A 19 4.92 6.30 13.91
C ASP A 19 3.96 7.34 14.55
N LYS A 20 2.83 7.66 13.90
CA LYS A 20 1.79 8.58 14.40
C LYS A 20 0.46 7.87 14.61
N GLU A 21 -0.39 8.50 15.40
CA GLU A 21 -1.81 8.12 15.45
C GLU A 21 -2.48 8.45 14.11
N PRO A 22 -3.15 7.49 13.47
CA PRO A 22 -3.84 7.73 12.21
C PRO A 22 -5.07 8.64 12.43
N PRO A 23 -5.50 9.42 11.41
CA PRO A 23 -6.70 10.25 11.50
C PRO A 23 -7.95 9.45 11.93
N GLU A 24 -8.58 9.85 13.03
CA GLU A 24 -9.71 9.09 13.62
C GLU A 24 -11.05 9.37 12.93
N ASP A 25 -11.14 10.45 12.15
CA ASP A 25 -12.34 10.88 11.45
C ASP A 25 -12.58 10.11 10.13
N LEU A 26 -11.67 9.21 9.76
CA LEU A 26 -11.77 8.38 8.57
C LEU A 26 -12.25 6.95 8.85
N SER A 27 -13.13 6.48 8.00
CA SER A 27 -13.71 5.14 8.01
C SER A 27 -13.43 4.40 6.70
N ALA A 28 -13.83 3.12 6.60
CA ALA A 28 -13.58 2.33 5.40
C ALA A 28 -14.23 2.91 4.12
N GLY A 29 -15.32 3.67 4.26
CA GLY A 29 -16.00 4.31 3.13
C GLY A 29 -15.28 5.52 2.57
N ASP A 30 -14.31 6.07 3.30
CA ASP A 30 -13.57 7.28 2.96
C ASP A 30 -12.29 6.98 2.17
N PHE A 31 -12.02 5.70 1.89
CA PHE A 31 -10.92 5.26 1.03
C PHE A 31 -11.49 4.63 -0.25
N PRO A 32 -10.90 4.90 -1.43
CA PRO A 32 -11.34 4.25 -2.66
C PRO A 32 -11.07 2.74 -2.57
N PRO A 33 -11.97 1.88 -3.08
CA PRO A 33 -11.76 0.43 -3.05
C PRO A 33 -10.50 0.05 -3.83
N LEU A 34 -9.64 -0.75 -3.21
CA LEU A 34 -8.39 -1.20 -3.79
C LEU A 34 -8.43 -2.70 -4.13
N ILE A 35 -8.20 -3.03 -5.40
CA ILE A 35 -7.95 -4.40 -5.85
C ILE A 35 -6.48 -4.50 -6.22
N CYS A 36 -5.76 -5.43 -5.61
CA CYS A 36 -4.33 -5.65 -5.86
C CYS A 36 -4.14 -6.90 -6.72
N VAL A 37 -3.33 -6.79 -7.77
CA VAL A 37 -2.97 -7.90 -8.66
C VAL A 37 -1.44 -8.02 -8.67
N PRO A 38 -0.85 -8.81 -7.75
CA PRO A 38 0.59 -8.96 -7.70
C PRO A 38 1.09 -9.72 -8.93
N THR A 39 2.23 -9.26 -9.46
CA THR A 39 2.93 -9.90 -10.59
C THR A 39 4.24 -10.55 -10.14
N THR A 40 4.52 -10.55 -8.83
CA THR A 40 5.71 -11.13 -8.22
C THR A 40 5.35 -12.05 -7.07
N ALA A 41 6.06 -13.17 -6.93
CA ALA A 41 5.94 -14.05 -5.78
C ALA A 41 6.89 -13.60 -4.64
N GLY A 42 6.56 -12.48 -4.02
CA GLY A 42 7.36 -11.84 -2.96
C GLY A 42 6.57 -10.74 -2.25
N THR A 43 7.20 -9.99 -1.35
CA THR A 43 6.68 -8.83 -0.56
C THR A 43 5.39 -9.00 0.27
N GLY A 44 4.35 -9.67 -0.22
CA GLY A 44 3.02 -9.75 0.43
C GLY A 44 2.32 -8.39 0.54
N ALA A 45 2.77 -7.37 -0.20
CA ALA A 45 2.23 -6.03 -0.08
C ALA A 45 0.75 -5.95 -0.50
N GLU A 46 0.23 -6.88 -1.27
CA GLU A 46 -1.17 -6.96 -1.67
C GLU A 46 -2.14 -7.31 -0.53
N THR A 47 -1.67 -7.87 0.60
CA THR A 47 -2.53 -8.28 1.73
C THR A 47 -2.54 -7.31 2.90
N GLU A 48 -1.63 -6.34 2.91
CA GLU A 48 -1.43 -5.42 4.03
C GLU A 48 -2.18 -4.09 3.84
N SER A 49 -2.34 -3.30 4.91
CA SER A 49 -2.77 -1.89 4.80
C SER A 49 -1.60 -0.91 4.58
N THR A 50 -0.37 -1.37 4.80
CA THR A 50 0.81 -0.51 4.82
C THR A 50 1.34 -0.22 3.41
N ALA A 51 1.95 0.96 3.24
CA ALA A 51 2.65 1.35 2.04
C ALA A 51 3.99 2.01 2.39
N MET A 52 5.05 1.60 1.71
CA MET A 52 6.35 2.25 1.86
C MET A 52 6.47 3.41 0.86
N VAL A 53 6.71 4.62 1.37
CA VAL A 53 6.84 5.85 0.57
C VAL A 53 8.17 6.52 0.91
N THR A 54 8.91 6.95 -0.11
CA THR A 54 10.14 7.73 0.08
C THR A 54 9.79 9.21 0.10
N ASP A 55 10.11 9.87 1.22
CA ASP A 55 10.11 11.33 1.34
C ASP A 55 11.43 11.84 0.76
N THR A 56 11.38 12.34 -0.47
CA THR A 56 12.57 12.77 -1.21
C THR A 56 13.15 14.08 -0.71
N GLU A 57 12.37 14.91 -0.01
CA GLU A 57 12.86 16.15 0.58
C GLU A 57 13.65 15.88 1.85
N ARG A 58 13.15 14.96 2.69
CA ARG A 58 13.84 14.53 3.93
C ARG A 58 14.86 13.42 3.70
N GLY A 59 14.84 12.77 2.55
CA GLY A 59 15.76 11.68 2.20
C GLY A 59 15.53 10.41 3.01
N ILE A 60 14.30 10.18 3.47
CA ILE A 60 13.95 9.04 4.33
C ILE A 60 12.85 8.17 3.71
N LYS A 61 12.80 6.90 4.11
CA LYS A 61 11.73 5.98 3.76
C LYS A 61 10.76 5.88 4.93
N VAL A 62 9.49 6.14 4.67
CA VAL A 62 8.41 6.17 5.66
C VAL A 62 7.40 5.07 5.34
N CYS A 63 6.87 4.43 6.39
CA CYS A 63 5.73 3.53 6.27
C CYS A 63 4.46 4.35 6.51
N VAL A 64 3.51 4.36 5.58
CA VAL A 64 2.21 5.01 5.76
C VAL A 64 1.09 3.97 5.81
N TRP A 65 0.05 4.22 6.60
CA TRP A 65 -1.03 3.26 6.80
C TRP A 65 -2.31 3.89 7.38
N HIS A 66 -3.41 3.18 7.25
CA HIS A 66 -4.63 3.41 8.02
C HIS A 66 -5.35 2.07 8.27
N PRO A 67 -5.87 1.79 9.49
CA PRO A 67 -6.47 0.49 9.79
C PRO A 67 -7.68 0.14 8.92
N ALA A 68 -8.45 1.17 8.51
CA ALA A 68 -9.62 1.00 7.65
C ALA A 68 -9.31 0.95 6.14
N GLN A 69 -8.07 1.24 5.72
CA GLN A 69 -7.65 1.22 4.30
C GLN A 69 -7.09 -0.16 3.92
N LYS A 70 -7.93 -1.20 3.94
CA LYS A 70 -7.54 -2.53 3.45
C LYS A 70 -7.89 -2.72 1.98
N PRO A 71 -7.04 -3.39 1.19
CA PRO A 71 -7.45 -3.91 -0.12
C PRO A 71 -8.72 -4.77 0.03
N VAL A 72 -9.70 -4.56 -0.85
CA VAL A 72 -10.95 -5.31 -0.85
C VAL A 72 -10.77 -6.70 -1.47
N ALA A 73 -9.76 -6.86 -2.32
CA ALA A 73 -9.38 -8.14 -2.91
C ALA A 73 -7.92 -8.13 -3.35
N ALA A 74 -7.30 -9.30 -3.28
CA ALA A 74 -6.04 -9.61 -3.95
C ALA A 74 -6.29 -10.75 -4.96
N ILE A 75 -5.93 -10.55 -6.22
CA ILE A 75 -6.10 -11.55 -7.29
C ILE A 75 -4.74 -12.20 -7.53
N LEU A 76 -4.56 -13.40 -6.98
CA LEU A 76 -3.32 -14.16 -7.09
C LEU A 76 -3.36 -15.05 -8.32
N ASP A 77 -2.81 -14.56 -9.44
CA ASP A 77 -2.67 -15.31 -10.68
C ASP A 77 -1.19 -15.68 -10.90
N PRO A 78 -0.81 -16.97 -10.76
CA PRO A 78 0.57 -17.41 -10.97
C PRO A 78 1.06 -17.21 -12.40
N GLU A 79 0.17 -17.16 -13.41
CA GLU A 79 0.56 -16.93 -14.80
C GLU A 79 1.24 -15.57 -14.98
N LEU A 80 0.83 -14.57 -14.21
CA LEU A 80 1.45 -13.23 -14.20
C LEU A 80 2.88 -13.23 -13.65
N THR A 81 3.31 -14.31 -13.00
CA THR A 81 4.66 -14.45 -12.44
C THR A 81 5.65 -15.20 -13.34
N LEU A 82 5.17 -15.87 -14.39
CA LEU A 82 6.00 -16.74 -15.24
C LEU A 82 7.09 -15.98 -16.01
N GLY A 83 6.89 -14.69 -16.27
CA GLY A 83 7.84 -13.83 -16.97
C GLY A 83 8.99 -13.27 -16.11
N LEU A 84 9.02 -13.56 -14.80
CA LEU A 84 10.04 -13.03 -13.90
C LEU A 84 11.45 -13.57 -14.22
N PRO A 85 12.48 -12.71 -14.25
CA PRO A 85 13.86 -13.16 -14.27
C PRO A 85 14.19 -14.05 -13.08
N LYS A 86 14.98 -15.11 -13.31
CA LYS A 86 15.40 -16.05 -12.26
C LYS A 86 16.02 -15.36 -11.04
N THR A 87 16.75 -14.27 -11.25
CA THR A 87 17.39 -13.48 -10.19
C THR A 87 16.38 -12.75 -9.31
N LEU A 88 15.21 -12.37 -9.84
CA LEU A 88 14.14 -11.77 -9.04
C LEU A 88 13.25 -12.83 -8.39
N THR A 89 13.13 -14.01 -9.00
CA THR A 89 12.37 -15.14 -8.41
C THR A 89 13.03 -15.69 -7.14
N ALA A 90 14.36 -15.74 -7.08
CA ALA A 90 15.13 -16.32 -5.96
C ALA A 90 16.05 -15.29 -5.27
N TRP A 91 15.61 -14.03 -5.24
CA TRP A 91 16.35 -12.89 -4.70
C TRP A 91 16.76 -13.07 -3.23
#